data_AF-X1D6Y8-F1
#
_entry.id   AF-X1D6Y8-F1
#
_cell.length_a   1.000
_cell.length_b   1.000
_cell.length_c   1.000
_cell.angle_alpha   90.00
_cell.angle_beta   90.00
_cell.angle_gamma   90.00
#
_symmetry.space_group_name_H-M   'P 1'
#
loop_
_entity.id
_entity.type
_entity.pdbx_description
1 polymer ?
#
loop_
_entity_poly.entity_id
_entity_poly.type
_entity_poly.pdbx_seq_one_letter_code
_entity_poly.pdbx_strand_id
1 'polypeptide(L)'
;DQIRTLMSLNLAAMTCQRLIPRKDGNGLVPAMEVLIATPAVRKLLRENEMRKIPLVMQNDEHREMRTLNQSLFNLVKEGLISSEDALINSSDPGSLRMNLQGIRLDEERGILSEG
;
A
#
# COMPACT_ATOMS: atom_id res chain seq x y z
N ASP A 1 21.42 0.51 -13.95
CA ASP A 1 20.19 0.12 -14.67
C ASP A 1 19.48 1.38 -15.14
N GLN A 2 19.56 1.70 -16.44
CA GLN A 2 19.15 2.99 -17.02
C GLN A 2 17.64 3.26 -16.87
N ILE A 3 16.82 2.22 -16.92
CA ILE A 3 15.36 2.30 -16.79
C ILE A 3 14.99 2.85 -15.41
N ARG A 4 15.62 2.31 -14.36
CA ARG A 4 15.38 2.68 -12.96
C ARG A 4 15.75 4.13 -12.67
N THR A 5 16.87 4.60 -13.22
CA THR A 5 17.26 6.01 -13.13
C THR A 5 16.22 6.92 -13.77
N LEU A 6 15.77 6.60 -14.98
CA LEU A 6 14.73 7.37 -15.67
C LEU A 6 13.39 7.36 -14.91
N MET A 7 12.99 6.22 -14.34
CA MET A 7 11.80 6.13 -13.49
C MET A 7 11.93 7.02 -12.25
N SER A 8 13.09 7.03 -11.58
CA SER A 8 13.32 7.88 -10.40
C SER A 8 13.26 9.37 -10.69
N LEU A 9 13.51 9.79 -11.93
CA LEU A 9 13.48 11.18 -12.36
C LEU A 9 12.08 11.59 -12.83
N ASN A 10 11.41 10.73 -13.61
CA ASN A 10 10.19 11.10 -14.33
C ASN A 10 8.88 10.63 -13.66
N LEU A 11 8.90 9.60 -12.81
CA LEU A 11 7.70 9.17 -12.11
C LEU A 11 7.19 10.31 -11.22
N ALA A 12 5.92 10.70 -11.34
CA ALA A 12 5.30 11.69 -10.47
C ALA A 12 4.48 11.00 -9.37
N ALA A 13 3.62 10.07 -9.78
CA ALA A 13 2.82 9.23 -8.90
C ALA A 13 2.48 7.92 -9.64
N MET A 14 2.05 6.92 -8.87
CA MET A 14 1.51 5.67 -9.36
C MET A 14 0.22 5.36 -8.60
N THR A 15 -0.80 4.93 -9.34
CA THR A 15 -2.06 4.49 -8.76
C THR A 15 -2.38 3.08 -9.25
N CYS A 16 -2.74 2.20 -8.34
CA CYS A 16 -3.24 0.85 -8.66
C CYS A 16 -4.66 0.72 -8.11
N GLN A 17 -5.54 0.01 -8.83
CA GLN A 17 -6.93 -0.18 -8.41
C GLN A 17 -7.36 -1.64 -8.54
N ARG A 18 -8.17 -2.09 -7.59
CA ARG A 18 -8.93 -3.35 -7.66
C ARG A 18 -10.41 -3.05 -7.44
N LEU A 19 -11.26 -3.47 -8.37
CA LEU A 19 -12.71 -3.33 -8.23
C LEU A 19 -13.25 -4.56 -7.51
N ILE A 20 -13.84 -4.34 -6.33
CA ILE A 20 -14.28 -5.41 -5.44
C ILE A 20 -15.80 -5.36 -5.35
N PRO A 21 -16.50 -6.51 -5.46
CA PRO A 21 -17.93 -6.58 -5.20
C PRO A 21 -18.28 -5.94 -3.86
N ARG A 22 -19.28 -5.06 -3.87
CA ARG A 22 -19.79 -4.50 -2.63
C ARG A 22 -20.54 -5.58 -1.85
N LYS A 23 -20.42 -5.54 -0.54
CA LYS A 23 -21.11 -6.46 0.39
C LYS A 23 -22.63 -6.39 0.25
N ASP A 24 -23.17 -5.23 -0.14
CA ASP A 24 -24.59 -5.02 -0.39
C ASP A 24 -25.08 -5.57 -1.75
N GLY A 25 -24.17 -6.10 -2.58
CA GLY A 25 -24.46 -6.59 -3.93
C GLY A 25 -24.68 -5.49 -4.97
N ASN A 26 -24.65 -4.21 -4.58
CA ASN A 26 -24.99 -3.08 -5.45
C ASN A 26 -23.75 -2.51 -6.17
N GLY A 27 -23.13 -3.36 -6.99
CA GLY A 27 -22.01 -2.97 -7.85
C GLY A 27 -20.64 -3.20 -7.23
N LEU A 28 -19.67 -2.37 -7.63
CA LEU A 28 -18.26 -2.52 -7.26
C LEU A 28 -17.77 -1.29 -6.49
N VAL A 29 -16.79 -1.48 -5.61
CA VAL A 29 -16.06 -0.41 -4.93
C VAL A 29 -14.57 -0.54 -5.22
N PRO A 30 -13.86 0.56 -5.56
CA PRO A 30 -12.44 0.51 -5.82
C PRO A 30 -11.63 0.49 -4.52
N ALA A 31 -10.79 -0.53 -4.35
CA ALA A 31 -9.64 -0.47 -3.45
C ALA A 31 -8.46 0.16 -4.20
N MET A 32 -7.92 1.26 -3.66
CA MET A 32 -6.93 2.10 -4.32
C MET A 32 -5.60 2.10 -3.56
N GLU A 33 -4.53 1.87 -4.29
CA GLU A 33 -3.17 2.16 -3.86
C GLU A 33 -2.69 3.42 -4.57
N VAL A 34 -2.05 4.31 -3.80
CA VAL A 34 -1.54 5.59 -4.28
C VAL A 34 -0.14 5.78 -3.73
N LEU A 35 0.85 5.86 -4.63
CA LEU A 35 2.24 6.15 -4.34
C LEU A 35 2.60 7.50 -4.97
N ILE A 36 3.14 8.41 -4.18
CA ILE A 36 3.70 9.67 -4.68
C ILE A 36 5.21 9.53 -4.77
N ALA A 37 5.83 9.99 -5.86
CA ALA A 37 7.27 9.92 -6.06
C ALA A 37 7.98 11.03 -5.25
N THR A 38 7.96 10.90 -3.93
CA THR A 38 8.68 11.76 -2.99
C THR A 38 10.20 11.57 -3.12
N PRO A 39 11.03 12.48 -2.59
CA PRO A 39 12.49 12.31 -2.59
C PRO A 39 12.94 10.95 -2.00
N ALA A 40 12.27 10.47 -0.95
CA ALA A 40 12.55 9.17 -0.34
C ALA A 40 12.25 8.00 -1.29
N VAL A 41 11.07 8.00 -1.92
CA VAL A 41 10.69 6.97 -2.91
C VAL A 41 11.66 6.98 -4.09
N ARG A 42 12.03 8.15 -4.60
CA ARG A 42 12.99 8.28 -5.71
C ARG A 42 14.38 7.75 -5.33
N LYS A 43 14.82 7.95 -4.08
CA LYS A 43 16.07 7.39 -3.55
C LYS A 43 16.01 5.86 -3.57
N LEU A 44 14.96 5.27 -2.99
CA LEU A 44 14.75 3.82 -2.98
C LEU A 44 14.66 3.22 -4.39
N LEU A 45 14.05 3.94 -5.33
CA LEU A 45 14.07 3.55 -6.74
C LEU A 45 15.50 3.49 -7.26
N ARG A 46 16.33 4.53 -7.11
CA ARG A 46 17.72 4.55 -7.60
C ARG A 46 18.60 3.45 -6.98
N GLU A 47 18.43 3.20 -5.69
CA GLU A 47 19.22 2.25 -4.91
C GLU A 47 18.76 0.79 -5.08
N ASN A 48 17.73 0.55 -5.90
CA ASN A 48 17.13 -0.77 -6.10
C ASN A 48 16.57 -1.38 -4.79
N GLU A 49 16.10 -0.54 -3.88
CA GLU A 49 15.54 -0.93 -2.58
C GLU A 49 14.01 -0.82 -2.57
N MET A 50 13.37 -1.14 -3.69
CA MET A 50 11.92 -0.97 -3.87
C MET A 50 11.07 -1.73 -2.85
N ARG A 51 11.62 -2.78 -2.23
CA ARG A 51 10.97 -3.54 -1.15
C ARG A 51 10.70 -2.70 0.10
N LYS A 52 11.39 -1.57 0.28
CA LYS A 52 11.20 -0.63 1.39
C LYS A 52 10.07 0.38 1.12
N ILE A 53 9.61 0.53 -0.13
CA ILE A 53 8.58 1.50 -0.52
C ILE A 53 7.25 1.28 0.23
N PRO A 54 6.72 0.04 0.39
CA PRO A 54 5.48 -0.17 1.14
C PRO A 54 5.54 0.39 2.56
N LEU A 55 6.67 0.26 3.26
CA LEU A 55 6.84 0.82 4.61
C LEU A 55 6.84 2.37 4.59
N VAL A 56 7.51 2.97 3.60
CA VAL A 56 7.48 4.43 3.41
C VAL A 56 6.06 4.92 3.15
N MET A 57 5.26 4.18 2.37
CA MET A 57 3.86 4.52 2.13
C MET A 57 3.01 4.37 3.40
N GLN A 58 3.25 3.33 4.20
CA GLN A 58 2.49 3.10 5.43
C GLN A 58 2.72 4.20 6.47
N ASN A 59 3.94 4.70 6.56
CA ASN A 59 4.38 5.71 7.51
C ASN A 59 4.30 7.15 6.97
N ASP A 60 3.57 7.36 5.87
CA ASP A 60 3.42 8.69 5.29
C ASP A 60 2.69 9.65 6.24
N GLU A 61 3.45 10.58 6.83
CA GLU A 61 2.95 11.56 7.81
C GLU A 61 1.85 12.45 7.22
N HIS A 62 1.98 12.80 5.94
CA HIS A 62 1.04 13.68 5.24
C HIS A 62 -0.18 12.94 4.69
N ARG A 63 -0.23 11.60 4.79
CA ARG A 63 -1.33 10.73 4.36
C ARG A 63 -1.75 10.93 2.90
N GLU A 64 -0.80 11.34 2.05
CA GLU A 64 -0.99 11.46 0.60
C GLU A 64 -0.87 10.10 -0.09
N MET A 65 -0.08 9.20 0.50
CA MET A 65 0.10 7.82 0.07
C MET A 65 -0.83 6.86 0.81
N ARG A 66 -1.16 5.77 0.13
CA ARG A 66 -1.99 4.70 0.67
C ARG A 66 -1.61 3.38 0.03
N THR A 67 -1.34 2.35 0.82
CA THR A 67 -1.15 1.00 0.31
C THR A 67 -2.48 0.33 -0.01
N LEU A 68 -2.46 -0.68 -0.89
CA LEU A 68 -3.67 -1.46 -1.17
C LEU A 68 -4.26 -2.07 0.11
N ASN A 69 -3.43 -2.63 1.00
CA ASN A 69 -3.89 -3.20 2.27
C ASN A 69 -4.56 -2.18 3.19
N GLN A 70 -4.05 -0.94 3.27
CA GLN A 70 -4.72 0.12 4.02
C GLN A 70 -6.08 0.47 3.42
N SER A 71 -6.18 0.52 2.09
CA SER A 71 -7.47 0.73 1.41
C SER A 71 -8.45 -0.40 1.69
N LEU A 72 -8.02 -1.65 1.58
CA LEU A 72 -8.85 -2.83 1.86
C LEU A 72 -9.33 -2.87 3.32
N PHE A 73 -8.42 -2.62 4.25
CA PHE A 73 -8.74 -2.52 5.68
C PHE A 73 -9.84 -1.48 5.94
N ASN A 74 -9.71 -0.29 5.34
CA ASN A 74 -10.70 0.77 5.50
C ASN A 74 -12.06 0.37 4.90
N LEU A 75 -12.09 -0.23 3.70
CA LEU A 75 -13.33 -0.69 3.06
C LEU A 75 -14.05 -1.77 3.88
N VAL A 76 -13.31 -2.67 4.54
CA VAL A 76 -13.89 -3.65 5.46
C VAL A 76 -14.43 -2.97 6.71
N LYS A 77 -13.66 -2.04 7.29
CA LYS A 77 -14.05 -1.29 8.49
C LYS A 77 -15.30 -0.44 8.27
N GLU A 78 -15.44 0.12 7.07
CA GLU A 78 -16.64 0.86 6.62
C GLU A 78 -17.81 -0.06 6.24
N GLY A 79 -17.60 -1.38 6.20
CA GLY A 79 -18.62 -2.37 5.88
C GLY A 79 -18.97 -2.47 4.38
N LEU A 80 -18.17 -1.87 3.51
CA LEU A 80 -18.40 -1.83 2.06
C LEU A 80 -18.06 -3.15 1.36
N ILE A 81 -17.09 -3.90 1.87
CA ILE A 81 -16.68 -5.21 1.36
C ILE A 81 -16.59 -6.24 2.49
N SER A 82 -16.63 -7.53 2.16
CA SER A 82 -16.40 -8.58 3.15
C SER A 82 -14.91 -8.72 3.49
N SER A 83 -14.59 -9.23 4.68
CA SER A 83 -13.21 -9.55 5.05
C SER A 83 -12.60 -10.62 4.13
N GLU A 84 -13.43 -11.53 3.62
CA GLU A 84 -13.01 -12.59 2.70
C GLU A 84 -12.58 -12.00 1.35
N ASP A 85 -13.41 -11.14 0.77
CA ASP A 85 -13.09 -10.43 -0.48
C ASP A 85 -11.83 -9.59 -0.33
N ALA A 86 -11.67 -8.94 0.83
CA ALA A 86 -10.49 -8.15 1.12
C ALA A 86 -9.21 -9.00 1.16
N LEU A 87 -9.27 -10.18 1.78
CA LEU A 87 -8.12 -11.10 1.84
C LEU A 87 -7.75 -11.69 0.48
N ILE A 88 -8.75 -12.04 -0.34
CA ILE A 88 -8.53 -12.50 -1.72
C ILE A 88 -7.85 -11.42 -2.56
N ASN A 89 -8.25 -10.16 -2.36
CA ASN A 89 -7.73 -9.02 -3.10
C ASN A 89 -6.54 -8.33 -2.44
N SER A 90 -5.93 -8.91 -1.41
CA SER A 90 -4.78 -8.34 -0.72
C SER A 90 -3.45 -8.64 -1.44
N SER A 91 -2.48 -7.73 -1.34
CA SER A 91 -1.09 -8.02 -1.75
C SER A 91 -0.31 -8.74 -0.65
N ASP A 92 -0.75 -8.61 0.59
CA ASP A 92 -0.26 -9.36 1.75
C ASP A 92 -1.44 -9.73 2.66
N PRO A 93 -2.09 -10.89 2.42
CA PRO A 93 -3.24 -11.34 3.20
C PRO A 93 -2.90 -11.59 4.67
N GLY A 94 -1.64 -11.93 5.00
CA GLY A 94 -1.20 -12.20 6.36
C GLY A 94 -1.25 -10.94 7.22
N SER A 95 -0.58 -9.88 6.78
CA SER A 95 -0.60 -8.57 7.46
C SER A 95 -2.03 -8.00 7.53
N LEU A 96 -2.81 -8.08 6.44
CA LEU A 96 -4.20 -7.61 6.44
C LEU A 96 -5.06 -8.35 7.48
N ARG A 97 -4.91 -9.67 7.60
CA ARG A 97 -5.64 -10.47 8.60
C ARG A 97 -5.31 -10.02 10.02
N MET A 98 -4.03 -9.80 10.32
CA MET A 98 -3.61 -9.30 11.64
C MET A 98 -4.19 -7.92 11.93
N ASN A 99 -4.13 -7.00 10.97
CA ASN A 99 -4.71 -5.66 11.09
C ASN A 99 -6.22 -5.71 11.37
N LEU A 100 -6.96 -6.58 10.68
CA LEU A 100 -8.40 -6.79 10.89
C LEU A 100 -8.73 -7.36 12.28
N GLN A 101 -7.79 -8.05 12.92
CA GLN A 101 -7.89 -8.53 14.30
C GLN A 101 -7.44 -7.48 15.33
N GLY A 102 -7.06 -6.28 14.89
CA GLY A 102 -6.56 -5.19 15.75
C GLY A 102 -5.09 -5.32 16.11
N ILE A 103 -4.35 -6.27 15.52
CA ILE A 103 -2.91 -6.45 15.72
C ILE A 103 -2.18 -5.60 14.67
N ARG A 104 -1.37 -4.64 15.12
CA ARG A 104 -0.47 -3.87 14.25
C ARG A 104 0.93 -4.46 14.34
N LEU A 105 1.51 -4.77 13.19
CA LEU A 105 2.93 -5.11 13.11
C LEU A 105 3.71 -3.81 13.05
N ASP A 106 4.48 -3.52 14.09
CA ASP A 106 5.45 -2.42 14.07
C ASP A 106 6.66 -2.86 13.23
N GLU A 107 6.58 -2.64 11.90
CA GLU A 107 7.66 -2.92 10.94
C GLU A 107 8.86 -1.94 11.08
N GLU A 108 8.85 -1.05 12.07
CA GLU A 108 9.84 0.01 12.27
C GLU A 108 11.28 -0.49 12.50
N ARG A 109 11.45 -1.71 13.01
CA ARG A 109 12.76 -2.16 13.54
C ARG A 109 13.74 -2.75 12.53
N GLY A 110 13.34 -3.03 11.29
CA GLY A 110 14.17 -3.79 10.36
C GLY A 110 15.01 -2.97 9.37
N ILE A 111 14.67 -1.70 9.14
CA ILE A 111 15.11 -0.97 7.93
C ILE A 111 15.89 0.31 8.25
N LEU A 112 15.74 0.86 9.46
CA LEU A 112 16.44 2.09 9.89
C LEU A 112 17.71 1.82 10.71
N SER A 113 18.09 0.55 10.92
CA SER A 113 19.25 0.14 11.72
C SER A 113 20.55 0.00 10.92
N GLU A 114 20.56 0.30 9.62
CA GLU A 114 21.79 0.38 8.82
C GLU A 114 21.94 1.78 8.24
N GLY A 115 22.45 2.68 9.09
CA GLY A 115 22.90 4.03 8.76
C GLY A 115 24.14 4.38 9.56
#